data_AF-A0A1D1V1I3-F1
#
_entry.id   AF-A0A1D1V1I3-F1
#
_cell.length_a   1.000
_cell.length_b   1.000
_cell.length_c   1.000
_cell.angle_alpha   90.00
_cell.angle_beta   90.00
_cell.angle_gamma   90.00
#
_symmetry.space_group_name_H-M   'P 1'
#
loop_
_entity.id
_entity.type
_entity.pdbx_description
1 polymer ?
#
loop_
_entity_poly.entity_id
_entity_poly.type
_entity_poly.pdbx_seq_one_letter_code
_entity_poly.pdbx_strand_id
1 'polypeptide(L)'
;MEVRDSNEEELKDVWLTLASMGYNFDLSLDKAIVFSLNVGCSDGEPIIAATHIKPTSRLIEKCISRAAVEGDDYEQLEDGILLHKFTTPNRRCLVLQNTSTQERTVESALLESFNCMSSKEFPMRVNLPPNSCEMIAQFVPFDNTLPWRFCTREITE
;
A
#
# COMPACT_ATOMS: atom_id res chain seq x y z
N MET A 1 2.34 -29.76 0.61
CA MET A 1 3.73 -30.23 0.64
C MET A 1 4.58 -28.97 0.53
N GLU A 2 5.05 -28.45 1.66
CA GLU A 2 5.89 -27.26 1.70
C GLU A 2 7.27 -27.60 1.13
N VAL A 3 7.67 -26.90 0.07
CA VAL A 3 9.00 -27.05 -0.51
C VAL A 3 9.96 -26.27 0.36
N ARG A 4 10.75 -26.99 1.15
CA ARG A 4 11.85 -26.46 1.96
C ARG A 4 12.95 -25.94 1.03
N ASP A 5 13.55 -24.82 1.40
CA ASP A 5 14.77 -24.26 0.83
C ASP A 5 15.83 -25.36 0.59
N SER A 6 15.95 -25.81 -0.65
CA SER A 6 16.85 -26.91 -1.03
C SER A 6 17.37 -26.62 -2.43
N ASN A 7 18.68 -26.37 -2.53
CA ASN A 7 19.57 -26.33 -3.71
C ASN A 7 19.07 -25.65 -5.01
N GLU A 8 19.85 -24.70 -5.52
CA GLU A 8 19.61 -24.03 -6.82
C GLU A 8 19.42 -25.00 -8.01
N GLU A 9 19.94 -26.23 -7.91
CA GLU A 9 19.73 -27.29 -8.90
C GLU A 9 18.32 -27.87 -8.87
N GLU A 10 17.70 -28.04 -7.71
CA GLU A 10 16.31 -28.55 -7.60
C GLU A 10 15.30 -27.51 -8.13
N LEU A 11 15.59 -26.22 -7.99
CA LEU A 11 14.77 -25.14 -8.55
C LEU A 11 14.78 -25.14 -10.09
N LYS A 12 15.88 -25.55 -10.74
CA LYS A 12 15.96 -25.63 -12.22
C LYS A 12 15.03 -26.71 -12.78
N ASP A 13 14.95 -27.86 -12.11
CA ASP A 13 14.08 -28.96 -12.53
C ASP A 13 12.59 -28.60 -12.37
N VAL A 14 12.25 -27.82 -11.35
CA VAL A 14 10.91 -27.26 -11.17
C VAL A 14 10.57 -26.28 -12.31
N TRP A 15 11.50 -25.40 -12.70
CA TRP A 15 11.28 -24.47 -13.81
C TRP A 15 11.11 -25.16 -15.16
N LEU A 16 11.87 -26.22 -15.42
CA LEU A 16 11.71 -27.08 -16.61
C LEU A 16 10.30 -27.68 -16.66
N THR A 17 9.81 -28.15 -15.51
CA THR A 17 8.46 -28.71 -15.39
C THR A 17 7.39 -27.62 -15.63
N LEU A 18 7.54 -26.44 -15.03
CA LEU A 18 6.62 -25.31 -15.22
C LEU A 18 6.59 -24.82 -16.67
N ALA A 19 7.75 -24.72 -17.33
CA ALA A 19 7.84 -24.35 -18.74
C ALA A 19 7.09 -25.34 -19.64
N SER A 20 7.17 -26.65 -19.34
CA SER A 20 6.43 -27.67 -20.07
C SER A 20 4.91 -27.59 -19.90
N MET A 21 4.44 -27.00 -18.79
CA MET A 21 3.03 -26.71 -18.54
C MET A 21 2.57 -25.39 -19.19
N GLY A 22 3.47 -24.68 -19.88
CA GLY A 22 3.18 -23.41 -20.56
C GLY A 22 3.39 -22.17 -19.68
N TYR A 23 3.99 -22.31 -18.50
CA TYR A 23 4.36 -21.14 -17.69
C TYR A 23 5.60 -20.47 -18.29
N ASN A 24 5.50 -19.18 -18.60
CA ASN A 24 6.62 -18.41 -19.11
C ASN A 24 7.61 -18.07 -17.98
N PHE A 25 8.90 -18.34 -18.21
CA PHE A 25 9.99 -17.96 -17.31
C PHE A 25 10.08 -16.44 -17.11
N ASP A 26 9.63 -15.63 -18.08
CA ASP A 26 9.54 -14.16 -17.96
C ASP A 26 8.52 -13.70 -16.90
N LEU A 27 7.63 -14.60 -16.45
CA LEU A 27 6.70 -14.36 -15.34
C LEU A 27 7.29 -14.76 -13.98
N SER A 28 8.56 -15.20 -13.95
CA SER A 28 9.28 -15.36 -12.69
C SER A 28 9.39 -14.00 -12.01
N LEU A 29 8.83 -13.90 -10.81
CA LEU A 29 8.93 -12.73 -9.94
C LEU A 29 10.36 -12.67 -9.36
N ASP A 30 11.35 -12.35 -10.19
CA ASP A 30 12.78 -12.41 -9.80
C ASP A 30 13.15 -11.28 -8.82
N LYS A 31 12.69 -10.05 -9.03
CA LYS A 31 12.87 -8.95 -8.06
C LYS A 31 11.88 -7.83 -8.36
N ALA A 32 11.48 -7.14 -7.30
CA ALA A 32 10.90 -5.80 -7.40
C ALA A 32 11.68 -4.98 -8.45
N ILE A 33 10.99 -4.33 -9.38
CA ILE A 33 11.60 -3.49 -10.42
C ILE A 33 12.56 -2.50 -9.75
N VAL A 34 13.86 -2.76 -9.86
CA VAL A 34 14.90 -1.81 -9.49
C VAL A 34 15.09 -0.92 -10.70
N PHE A 35 14.44 0.23 -10.72
CA PHE A 35 14.77 1.26 -11.71
C PHE A 35 16.08 1.94 -11.27
N SER A 36 17.03 2.06 -12.19
CA SER A 36 18.26 2.84 -11.99
C SER A 36 17.99 4.27 -12.44
N LEU A 37 18.13 5.24 -11.52
CA LEU A 37 18.02 6.67 -11.81
C LEU A 37 19.43 7.27 -11.84
N ASN A 38 19.93 7.58 -13.03
CA ASN A 38 21.19 8.30 -13.21
C ASN A 38 20.91 9.79 -13.29
N VAL A 39 21.37 10.56 -12.29
CA VAL A 39 21.24 12.03 -12.26
C VAL A 39 22.59 12.65 -12.55
N GLY A 40 22.70 13.37 -13.67
CA GLY A 40 23.89 14.13 -14.04
C GLY A 40 23.65 15.63 -13.91
N CYS A 41 24.65 16.37 -13.44
CA CYS A 41 24.67 17.83 -13.41
C CYS A 41 26.00 18.33 -13.99
N SER A 42 25.98 19.40 -14.80
CA SER A 42 27.20 19.98 -15.39
C SER A 42 27.98 20.86 -14.41
N ASP A 43 27.28 21.53 -13.50
CA ASP A 43 27.83 22.61 -12.67
C ASP A 43 27.48 22.45 -11.17
N GLY A 44 27.65 21.23 -10.63
CA GLY A 44 27.48 20.97 -9.20
C GLY A 44 27.21 19.50 -8.85
N GLU A 45 27.12 19.21 -7.56
CA GLU A 45 26.75 17.88 -7.05
C GLU A 45 25.22 17.73 -7.03
N PRO A 46 24.63 16.77 -7.78
CA PRO A 46 23.19 16.58 -7.77
C PRO A 46 22.71 16.01 -6.44
N ILE A 47 21.79 16.72 -5.78
CA ILE A 47 21.13 16.25 -4.56
C ILE A 47 19.75 15.73 -4.93
N ILE A 48 19.48 14.46 -4.63
CA ILE A 48 18.15 13.86 -4.78
C ILE A 48 17.43 13.95 -3.44
N ALA A 49 16.32 14.68 -3.40
CA ALA A 49 15.42 14.71 -2.25
C ALA A 49 14.04 14.20 -2.68
N ALA A 50 13.47 13.29 -1.90
CA ALA A 50 12.10 12.83 -2.13
C ALA A 50 11.12 13.95 -1.73
N THR A 51 10.53 14.61 -2.72
CA THR A 51 9.55 15.68 -2.48
C THR A 51 8.13 15.13 -2.53
N HIS A 52 7.48 15.06 -1.38
CA HIS A 52 6.07 14.73 -1.15
C HIS A 52 5.57 13.40 -1.75
N ILE A 53 4.65 12.74 -1.06
CA ILE A 53 3.89 11.66 -1.68
C ILE A 53 2.90 12.29 -2.65
N LYS A 54 3.09 12.08 -3.96
CA LYS A 54 2.04 12.42 -4.93
C LYS A 54 0.81 11.50 -4.74
N PRO A 55 -0.41 12.03 -4.92
CA PRO A 55 -1.61 11.21 -5.01
C PRO A 55 -1.42 10.13 -6.08
N THR A 56 -1.81 8.90 -5.76
CA THR A 56 -1.64 7.78 -6.68
C THR A 56 -2.74 7.82 -7.75
N SER A 57 -2.52 7.17 -8.90
CA SER A 57 -3.58 7.05 -9.90
C SER A 57 -4.79 6.30 -9.33
N ARG A 58 -6.01 6.68 -9.73
CA ARG A 58 -7.26 6.01 -9.30
C ARG A 58 -7.26 4.49 -9.53
N LEU A 59 -6.56 4.02 -10.55
CA LEU A 59 -6.42 2.58 -10.81
C LEU A 59 -5.66 1.88 -9.69
N ILE A 60 -4.54 2.46 -9.25
CA ILE A 60 -3.75 1.91 -8.16
C ILE A 60 -4.51 2.01 -6.84
N GLU A 61 -5.21 3.12 -6.59
CA GLU A 61 -6.05 3.25 -5.39
C GLU A 61 -7.12 2.15 -5.30
N LYS A 62 -7.76 1.81 -6.43
CA LYS A 62 -8.72 0.70 -6.51
C LYS A 62 -8.07 -0.68 -6.30
N CYS A 63 -6.86 -0.89 -6.83
CA CYS A 63 -6.13 -2.13 -6.60
C CYS A 63 -5.75 -2.27 -5.12
N ILE A 64 -5.28 -1.20 -4.50
CA ILE A 64 -4.95 -1.17 -3.06
C ILE A 64 -6.22 -1.40 -2.23
N SER A 65 -7.33 -0.72 -2.55
CA SER A 65 -8.57 -0.88 -1.78
C SER A 65 -9.10 -2.30 -1.87
N ARG A 66 -9.06 -2.91 -3.05
CA ARG A 66 -9.43 -4.32 -3.24
C ARG A 66 -8.51 -5.27 -2.46
N ALA A 67 -7.20 -5.08 -2.56
CA ALA A 67 -6.23 -5.92 -1.84
C ALA A 67 -6.37 -5.78 -0.32
N ALA A 68 -6.70 -4.59 0.18
CA ALA A 68 -6.95 -4.34 1.59
C ALA A 68 -8.22 -5.09 2.06
N VAL A 69 -9.31 -4.99 1.29
CA VAL A 69 -10.60 -5.65 1.61
C VAL A 69 -10.55 -7.18 1.48
N GLU A 70 -9.74 -7.71 0.56
CA GLU A 70 -9.48 -9.15 0.45
C GLU A 70 -8.59 -9.66 1.60
N GLY A 71 -7.92 -8.76 2.33
CA GLY A 71 -7.21 -9.08 3.57
C GLY A 71 -8.15 -9.14 4.76
N ASP A 72 -7.89 -10.05 5.70
CA ASP A 72 -8.67 -10.19 6.94
C ASP A 72 -8.16 -9.28 8.10
N ASP A 73 -7.38 -8.23 7.80
CA ASP A 73 -6.87 -7.28 8.80
C ASP A 73 -7.66 -5.96 8.76
N TYR A 74 -8.73 -5.92 9.55
CA TYR A 74 -9.60 -4.76 9.67
C TYR A 74 -9.98 -4.45 11.12
N GLU A 75 -10.23 -3.17 11.37
CA GLU A 75 -10.80 -2.65 12.58
C GLU A 75 -12.24 -2.21 12.30
N GLN A 76 -13.20 -2.73 13.06
CA GLN A 76 -14.59 -2.28 12.94
C GLN A 76 -14.75 -0.98 13.75
N LEU A 77 -15.02 0.13 13.05
CA LEU A 77 -15.23 1.44 13.67
C LEU A 77 -16.67 1.57 14.17
N GLU A 78 -17.62 1.20 13.31
CA GLU A 78 -19.06 1.19 13.59
C GLU A 78 -19.74 0.04 12.85
N ASP A 79 -21.03 -0.17 13.13
CA ASP A 79 -21.82 -1.15 12.38
C ASP A 79 -21.91 -0.76 10.90
N GLY A 80 -21.31 -1.60 10.05
CA GLY A 80 -21.20 -1.36 8.61
C GLY A 80 -20.00 -0.55 8.15
N ILE A 81 -19.10 -0.09 9.03
CA ILE A 81 -17.89 0.67 8.66
C ILE A 81 -16.63 -0.04 9.17
N LEU A 82 -15.80 -0.47 8.22
CA LEU A 82 -14.55 -1.19 8.47
C LEU A 82 -13.35 -0.35 8.01
N LEU A 83 -12.33 -0.28 8.84
CA LEU A 83 -11.04 0.34 8.55
C LEU A 83 -10.00 -0.75 8.29
N HIS A 84 -9.53 -0.83 7.05
CA HIS A 84 -8.48 -1.75 6.63
C HIS A 84 -7.12 -1.07 6.65
N LYS A 85 -6.13 -1.75 7.22
CA LYS A 85 -4.74 -1.26 7.34
C LYS A 85 -3.83 -2.09 6.44
N PHE A 86 -3.72 -1.68 5.18
CA PHE A 86 -2.84 -2.37 4.24
C PHE A 86 -1.39 -1.93 4.44
N THR A 87 -0.55 -2.82 4.96
CA THR A 87 0.85 -2.53 5.27
C THR A 87 1.80 -3.27 4.33
N THR A 88 2.75 -2.51 3.79
CA THR A 88 3.94 -3.02 3.10
C THR A 88 5.19 -2.49 3.83
N PRO A 89 6.40 -3.01 3.57
CA PRO A 89 7.60 -2.63 4.31
C PRO A 89 7.84 -1.11 4.41
N ASN A 90 7.59 -0.37 3.32
CA ASN A 90 7.89 1.07 3.23
C ASN A 90 6.64 1.94 3.06
N ARG A 91 5.44 1.36 3.09
CA ARG A 91 4.19 2.09 2.85
C ARG A 91 3.05 1.47 3.63
N ARG A 92 2.24 2.32 4.24
CA ARG A 92 0.98 1.93 4.87
C ARG A 92 -0.16 2.66 4.22
N CYS A 93 -1.26 1.96 3.92
CA CYS A 93 -2.44 2.52 3.30
C CYS A 93 -3.64 2.31 4.23
N LEU A 94 -4.46 3.34 4.36
CA LEU A 94 -5.75 3.27 5.04
C LEU A 94 -6.87 3.21 4.02
N VAL A 95 -7.75 2.23 4.17
CA VAL A 95 -8.90 2.02 3.31
C VAL A 95 -10.13 1.90 4.20
N LEU A 96 -11.17 2.68 3.90
CA LEU A 96 -12.48 2.51 4.53
C LEU A 96 -13.37 1.67 3.63
N GLN A 97 -14.16 0.80 4.25
CA GLN A 97 -15.18 0.01 3.58
C GLN A 97 -16.52 0.25 4.27
N ASN A 98 -17.53 0.56 3.47
CA ASN A 98 -18.92 0.63 3.88
C ASN A 98 -19.63 -0.65 3.41
N THR A 99 -20.00 -1.51 4.34
CA THR A 99 -20.78 -2.74 4.09
C THR A 99 -22.28 -2.56 4.32
N SER A 100 -22.71 -1.34 4.66
CA SER A 100 -24.12 -1.01 4.87
C SER A 100 -24.82 -0.65 3.55
N THR A 101 -26.15 -0.61 3.60
CA THR A 101 -27.00 -0.19 2.48
C THR A 101 -27.20 1.32 2.40
N GLN A 102 -26.65 2.09 3.34
CA GLN A 102 -26.75 3.54 3.40
C GLN A 102 -25.41 4.19 3.11
N GLU A 103 -25.42 5.40 2.57
CA GLU A 103 -24.21 6.22 2.47
C GLU A 103 -23.77 6.63 3.87
N ARG A 104 -22.46 6.60 4.12
CA ARG A 104 -21.86 6.93 5.41
C ARG A 104 -20.75 7.93 5.23
N THR A 105 -20.62 8.85 6.18
CA THR A 105 -19.58 9.87 6.18
C THR A 105 -18.62 9.59 7.32
N VAL A 106 -17.33 9.57 7.02
CA VAL A 106 -16.27 9.35 8.00
C VAL A 106 -15.31 10.53 7.96
N GLU A 107 -15.10 11.16 9.10
CA GLU A 107 -14.06 12.15 9.29
C GLU A 107 -12.79 11.47 9.83
N SER A 108 -11.66 11.68 9.18
CA SER A 108 -10.38 11.10 9.57
C SER A 108 -9.38 12.20 9.89
N ALA A 109 -8.69 12.07 11.02
CA ALA A 109 -7.68 13.01 11.49
C ALA A 109 -6.41 12.28 11.92
N LEU A 110 -5.25 12.92 11.73
CA LEU A 110 -3.97 12.41 12.24
C LEU A 110 -3.78 12.81 13.70
N LEU A 111 -3.32 11.85 14.50
CA LEU A 111 -3.00 12.03 15.92
C LEU A 111 -1.57 11.63 16.16
N GLU A 112 -0.80 12.51 16.80
CA GLU A 112 0.56 12.24 17.28
C GLU A 112 1.48 11.51 16.28
N SER A 113 1.24 11.66 14.98
CA SER A 113 2.01 10.92 13.97
C SER A 113 3.43 11.48 13.89
N PHE A 114 4.42 10.60 13.70
CA PHE A 114 5.84 10.94 13.79
C PHE A 114 6.61 10.35 12.61
N ASN A 115 7.47 11.17 12.01
CA ASN A 115 8.36 10.80 10.91
C ASN A 115 7.60 10.17 9.72
N CYS A 116 6.41 10.67 9.39
CA CYS A 116 5.62 10.16 8.26
C CYS A 116 5.03 11.29 7.42
N MET A 117 4.92 11.04 6.12
CA MET A 117 4.20 11.88 5.17
C MET A 117 2.92 11.18 4.72
N SER A 118 1.85 11.93 4.49
CA SER A 118 0.60 11.44 3.91
C SER A 118 0.46 11.88 2.44
N SER A 119 -0.27 11.10 1.64
CA SER A 119 -0.62 11.48 0.26
C SER A 119 -1.73 12.50 0.13
N LYS A 120 -2.55 12.64 1.17
CA LYS A 120 -3.68 13.56 1.24
C LYS A 120 -3.53 14.40 2.52
N GLU A 121 -4.10 15.58 2.50
CA GLU A 121 -4.10 16.49 3.64
C GLU A 121 -5.14 16.07 4.67
N PHE A 122 -4.81 16.24 5.95
CA PHE A 122 -5.68 15.93 7.08
C PHE A 122 -5.94 17.20 7.92
N PRO A 123 -7.09 17.31 8.61
CA PRO A 123 -8.20 16.36 8.65
C PRO A 123 -8.96 16.30 7.32
N MET A 124 -9.60 15.16 7.03
CA MET A 124 -10.41 14.99 5.82
C MET A 124 -11.73 14.29 6.11
N ARG A 125 -12.71 14.54 5.25
CA ARG A 125 -14.03 13.91 5.29
C ARG A 125 -14.21 13.05 4.05
N VAL A 126 -14.61 11.79 4.25
CA VAL A 126 -14.79 10.79 3.19
C VAL A 126 -16.24 10.35 3.18
N ASN A 127 -16.90 10.50 2.04
CA ASN A 127 -18.25 10.01 1.83
C ASN A 127 -18.17 8.64 1.17
N LEU A 128 -18.70 7.62 1.83
CA LEU A 128 -18.65 6.23 1.39
C LEU A 128 -20.03 5.81 0.90
N PRO A 129 -20.22 5.61 -0.42
CA PRO A 129 -21.43 5.01 -0.95
C PRO A 129 -21.73 3.62 -0.35
N PRO A 130 -22.99 3.15 -0.41
CA PRO A 130 -23.34 1.79 0.01
C PRO A 130 -22.48 0.72 -0.68
N ASN A 131 -22.07 -0.31 0.06
CA ASN A 131 -21.29 -1.45 -0.45
C ASN A 131 -20.03 -1.04 -1.24
N SER A 132 -19.32 -0.02 -0.76
CA SER A 132 -18.13 0.53 -1.43
C SER A 132 -16.91 0.54 -0.52
N CYS A 133 -15.74 0.75 -1.12
CA CYS A 133 -14.52 1.01 -0.38
C CYS A 133 -13.72 2.15 -1.03
N GLU A 134 -13.02 2.92 -0.22
CA GLU A 134 -12.21 4.04 -0.68
C GLU A 134 -10.90 4.12 0.11
N MET A 135 -9.80 4.36 -0.60
CA MET A 135 -8.51 4.61 0.03
C MET A 135 -8.48 6.04 0.58
N ILE A 136 -8.36 6.18 1.90
CA ILE A 136 -8.25 7.47 2.58
C ILE A 136 -6.91 8.11 2.19
N ALA A 137 -5.81 7.48 2.59
CA ALA A 137 -4.47 7.99 2.40
C ALA A 137 -3.46 6.86 2.42
N GLN A 138 -2.30 7.14 1.83
CA GLN A 138 -1.10 6.34 2.00
C GLN A 138 -0.05 7.15 2.77
N PHE A 139 0.72 6.44 3.56
CA PHE A 139 1.75 6.95 4.43
C PHE A 139 3.08 6.31 4.09
N VAL A 140 4.14 7.12 4.05
CA VAL A 140 5.53 6.66 3.95
C VAL A 140 6.35 7.39 5.01
N PRO A 141 7.47 6.82 5.46
CA PRO A 141 8.40 7.53 6.33
C PRO A 141 8.92 8.81 5.67
N PHE A 142 9.09 9.87 6.46
CA PHE A 142 9.76 11.09 5.99
C PHE A 142 11.27 10.85 5.87
N ASP A 143 11.85 10.21 6.89
CA ASP A 143 13.22 9.74 6.94
C ASP A 143 13.24 8.22 7.14
N ASN A 144 13.84 7.50 6.19
CA ASN A 144 13.96 6.04 6.23
C ASN A 144 14.95 5.54 7.30
N THR A 145 15.78 6.41 7.87
CA THR A 145 16.76 6.05 8.91
C THR A 145 16.17 6.09 10.32
N LEU A 146 15.01 6.72 10.49
CA LEU A 146 14.34 6.88 11.77
C LEU A 146 13.09 6.00 11.86
N PRO A 147 12.71 5.53 13.07
CA PRO A 147 11.43 4.87 13.26
C PRO A 147 10.28 5.83 12.90
N TRP A 148 9.17 5.28 12.42
CA TRP A 148 7.98 6.08 12.08
C TRP A 148 6.72 5.45 12.66
N ARG A 149 5.78 6.32 13.02
CA ARG A 149 4.43 5.91 13.47
C ARG A 149 3.40 6.82 12.83
N PHE A 150 2.28 6.23 12.46
CA PHE A 150 1.08 6.97 12.08
C PHE A 150 -0.03 6.49 13.01
N CYS A 151 -0.81 7.43 13.54
CA CYS A 151 -2.02 7.13 14.28
C CYS A 151 -3.11 8.01 13.71
N THR A 152 -4.23 7.39 13.36
CA THR A 152 -5.42 8.10 12.89
C THR A 152 -6.54 7.92 13.89
N ARG A 153 -7.48 8.86 13.85
CA ARG A 153 -8.78 8.72 14.50
C ARG A 153 -9.84 8.98 13.46
N GLU A 154 -10.73 8.02 13.35
CA GLU A 154 -11.89 8.06 12.50
C GLU A 154 -13.12 8.34 13.38
N ILE A 155 -13.91 9.33 12.97
CA ILE A 155 -15.17 9.72 13.59
C ILE A 155 -16.25 9.52 12.54
N THR A 156 -17.19 8.64 12.85
CA THR A 156 -18.37 8.30 12.07
C THR A 156 -19.55 9.18 12.52
N GLU A 157 -20.32 9.70 11.55
CA GLU A 157 -21.59 10.44 11.78
C GLU A 157 -22.83 9.53 11.65
#